data_AF-A0A949M915-F1
#
_entry.id   AF-A0A949M915-F1
#
_cell.length_a   1.000
_cell.length_b   1.000
_cell.length_c   1.000
_cell.angle_alpha   90.00
_cell.angle_beta   90.00
_cell.angle_gamma   90.00
#
_symmetry.space_group_name_H-M   'P 1'
#
loop_
_entity.id
_entity.type
_entity.pdbx_description
1 polymer ?
#
loop_
_entity_poly.entity_id
_entity_poly.type
_entity_poly.pdbx_seq_one_letter_code
_entity_poly.pdbx_strand_id
1 'polypeptide(L)'
;MSPDPGSTEDREPEADPGSVADAELVGASDPGVDASYAALLSRREVERIEGDEAPEAPGAHAGVARNTAIFSIATGLSRVAGLAREILAASYFGTSGAASAFTIAFQLPNLVRGLFADAALSAAFVPVFAEFLEQKKRREAILLASTLFWIILLVLGILSAIFILAAGVIIPLFIPGDQFTPQLVDLAVGLSQVLFPIVVLLGINGLLVGIVNSYHHFTIPAL
;
A
#
# COMPACT_ATOMS: atom_id res chain seq x y z
N MET A 1 -53.74 27.89 22.39
CA MET A 1 -53.78 28.64 23.66
C MET A 1 -55.02 28.20 24.43
N SER A 2 -54.87 27.16 25.25
CA SER A 2 -55.47 26.99 26.58
C SER A 2 -54.47 26.10 27.36
N PRO A 3 -54.07 26.50 28.58
CA PRO A 3 -53.03 25.83 29.37
C PRO A 3 -53.65 24.86 30.40
N ASP A 4 -52.86 23.89 30.86
CA ASP A 4 -53.09 23.18 32.13
C ASP A 4 -51.75 23.10 32.90
N PRO A 5 -51.68 23.54 34.17
CA PRO A 5 -50.43 23.73 34.91
C PRO A 5 -50.06 22.49 35.74
N GLY A 6 -48.77 22.35 36.01
CA GLY A 6 -48.19 21.17 36.64
C GLY A 6 -48.44 21.04 38.15
N SER A 7 -48.12 19.83 38.63
CA SER A 7 -47.52 19.60 39.95
C SER A 7 -46.62 18.36 39.85
N THR A 8 -45.32 18.62 39.86
CA THR A 8 -44.24 17.71 40.25
C THR A 8 -44.43 17.29 41.71
N GLU A 9 -44.21 16.02 42.03
CA GLU A 9 -43.34 15.58 43.15
C GLU A 9 -43.43 14.05 43.36
N ASP A 10 -42.26 13.42 43.17
CA ASP A 10 -41.63 12.45 44.06
C ASP A 10 -42.41 11.23 44.57
N ARG A 11 -41.95 10.05 44.12
CA ARG A 11 -41.38 9.01 45.02
C ARG A 11 -40.54 8.00 44.23
N GLU A 12 -39.31 7.87 44.68
CA GLU A 12 -38.27 6.90 44.30
C GLU A 12 -38.60 5.44 44.71
N PRO A 13 -37.82 4.45 44.23
CA PRO A 13 -38.21 3.04 44.19
C PRO A 13 -37.99 2.30 45.52
N GLU A 14 -38.94 1.45 45.87
CA GLU A 14 -38.87 0.55 47.02
C GLU A 14 -37.95 -0.62 46.70
N ALA A 15 -36.74 -0.58 47.27
CA ALA A 15 -35.83 -1.72 47.33
C ALA A 15 -36.33 -2.69 48.41
N ASP A 16 -36.63 -3.93 48.01
CA ASP A 16 -36.90 -5.06 48.90
C ASP A 16 -35.56 -5.69 49.35
N PRO A 17 -35.15 -5.56 50.62
CA PRO A 17 -33.91 -6.14 51.12
C PRO A 17 -34.23 -7.43 51.89
N GLY A 18 -34.03 -8.57 51.23
CA GLY A 18 -33.76 -9.82 51.93
C GLY A 18 -34.87 -10.87 51.91
N SER A 19 -34.87 -11.68 50.86
CA SER A 19 -35.19 -13.11 51.00
C SER A 19 -34.20 -13.95 50.19
N VAL A 20 -32.92 -13.81 50.57
CA VAL A 20 -31.84 -14.73 50.23
C VAL A 20 -31.68 -15.64 51.44
N ALA A 21 -32.69 -16.45 51.76
CA ALA A 21 -32.63 -17.31 52.95
C ALA A 21 -33.65 -18.45 52.94
N ASP A 22 -33.89 -19.09 51.80
CA ASP A 22 -34.37 -20.48 51.80
C ASP A 22 -33.25 -21.36 51.26
N ALA A 23 -32.39 -21.70 52.21
CA ALA A 23 -31.46 -22.82 52.23
C ALA A 23 -31.99 -24.01 51.42
N GLU A 24 -31.18 -24.54 50.50
CA GLU A 24 -30.39 -25.74 50.81
C GLU A 24 -31.26 -26.82 51.47
N LEU A 25 -31.67 -27.82 50.69
CA LEU A 25 -31.72 -29.24 51.11
C LEU A 25 -32.23 -30.16 49.98
N VAL A 26 -31.55 -30.15 48.83
CA VAL A 26 -31.38 -31.33 47.96
C VAL A 26 -29.97 -31.16 47.37
N GLY A 27 -28.88 -31.65 47.97
CA GLY A 27 -28.70 -33.00 48.47
C GLY A 27 -27.92 -33.80 47.42
N ALA A 28 -26.59 -33.75 47.55
CA ALA A 28 -25.57 -34.51 46.83
C ALA A 28 -25.24 -34.06 45.39
N SER A 29 -24.38 -33.04 45.30
CA SER A 29 -23.50 -32.83 44.15
C SER A 29 -22.63 -34.08 43.95
N ASP A 30 -22.97 -34.91 42.97
CA ASP A 30 -22.14 -36.03 42.56
C ASP A 30 -20.97 -35.47 41.74
N PRO A 31 -19.73 -35.52 42.25
CA PRO A 31 -18.56 -35.04 41.51
C PRO A 31 -18.35 -35.79 40.17
N GLY A 32 -18.93 -36.99 40.02
CA GLY A 32 -18.92 -37.73 38.76
C GLY A 32 -19.84 -37.13 37.69
N VAL A 33 -20.93 -36.46 38.10
CA VAL A 33 -21.88 -35.82 37.18
C VAL A 33 -21.35 -34.47 36.71
N ASP A 34 -20.75 -33.66 37.59
CA ASP A 34 -20.15 -32.37 37.22
C ASP A 34 -18.97 -32.53 36.25
N ALA A 35 -18.14 -33.56 36.46
CA ALA A 35 -17.07 -33.90 35.53
C ALA A 35 -17.61 -34.36 34.17
N SER A 36 -18.72 -35.10 34.16
CA SER A 36 -19.37 -35.55 32.93
C SER A 36 -20.02 -34.38 32.17
N TYR A 37 -20.65 -33.43 32.86
CA TYR A 37 -21.20 -32.22 32.25
C TYR A 37 -20.10 -31.30 31.71
N ALA A 38 -19.00 -31.11 32.45
CA ALA A 38 -17.85 -30.34 32.00
C ALA A 38 -17.19 -30.98 30.76
N ALA A 39 -17.13 -32.32 30.70
CA ALA A 39 -16.63 -33.05 29.55
C ALA A 39 -17.57 -32.96 28.33
N LEU A 40 -18.90 -32.92 28.53
CA LEU A 40 -19.85 -32.75 27.45
C LEU A 40 -19.89 -31.32 26.90
N LEU A 41 -19.72 -30.32 27.75
CA LEU A 41 -19.59 -28.92 27.33
C LEU A 41 -18.29 -28.70 26.57
N SER A 42 -17.16 -29.22 27.06
CA SER A 42 -15.90 -29.12 26.32
C SER A 42 -15.94 -29.86 24.99
N ARG A 43 -16.57 -31.04 24.93
CA ARG A 43 -16.73 -31.80 23.68
C ARG A 43 -17.65 -31.09 22.69
N ARG A 44 -18.71 -30.42 23.15
CA ARG A 44 -19.58 -29.56 22.32
C ARG A 44 -18.90 -28.26 21.89
N GLU A 45 -18.05 -27.68 22.73
CA GLU A 45 -17.25 -26.50 22.40
C GLU A 45 -16.20 -26.86 21.34
N VAL A 46 -15.53 -28.02 21.48
CA VAL A 46 -14.57 -28.55 20.52
C VAL A 46 -15.25 -28.93 19.20
N GLU A 47 -16.40 -29.59 19.21
CA GLU A 47 -17.20 -29.86 17.99
C GLU A 47 -17.73 -28.57 17.34
N ARG A 48 -18.00 -27.52 18.11
CA ARG A 48 -18.39 -26.20 17.59
C ARG A 48 -17.20 -25.47 16.95
N ILE A 49 -16.00 -25.64 17.50
CA ILE A 49 -14.75 -25.08 16.95
C ILE A 49 -14.31 -25.85 15.69
N GLU A 50 -14.45 -27.19 15.67
CA GLU A 50 -14.23 -28.01 14.46
C GLU A 50 -15.32 -27.79 13.40
N GLY A 51 -16.56 -27.50 13.81
CA GLY A 51 -17.67 -27.20 12.90
C GLY A 51 -17.69 -25.78 12.32
N ASP A 52 -16.82 -24.89 12.79
CA ASP A 52 -16.66 -23.51 12.32
C ASP A 52 -15.42 -23.33 11.41
N GLU A 53 -14.73 -24.42 11.05
CA GLU A 53 -13.95 -24.44 9.81
C GLU A 53 -14.93 -24.42 8.63
N ALA A 54 -15.44 -23.22 8.36
CA ALA A 54 -16.24 -22.92 7.19
C ALA A 54 -15.55 -23.51 5.94
N PRO A 55 -16.29 -24.20 5.05
CA PRO A 55 -15.70 -24.75 3.85
C PRO A 55 -14.99 -23.63 3.10
N GLU A 56 -13.67 -23.76 2.87
CA GLU A 56 -12.89 -22.82 2.06
C GLU A 56 -13.67 -22.55 0.78
N ALA A 57 -14.15 -21.31 0.63
CA ALA A 57 -15.02 -20.93 -0.46
C ALA A 57 -14.34 -21.26 -1.80
N PRO A 58 -14.87 -22.22 -2.59
CA PRO A 58 -14.29 -22.59 -3.88
C PRO A 58 -14.54 -21.44 -4.87
N GLY A 59 -13.61 -20.49 -4.95
CA GLY A 59 -13.74 -19.35 -5.87
C GLY A 59 -12.71 -18.22 -5.73
N ALA A 60 -12.04 -18.08 -4.58
CA ALA A 60 -11.09 -16.99 -4.37
C ALA A 60 -9.82 -17.10 -5.24
N HIS A 61 -9.40 -18.33 -5.59
CA HIS A 61 -8.20 -18.57 -6.40
C HIS A 61 -8.36 -18.13 -7.87
N ALA A 62 -9.56 -18.18 -8.43
CA ALA A 62 -9.79 -17.83 -9.84
C ALA A 62 -9.70 -16.31 -10.09
N GLY A 63 -10.05 -15.49 -9.10
CA GLY A 63 -9.91 -14.03 -9.15
C GLY A 63 -8.46 -13.57 -9.03
N VAL A 64 -7.74 -14.13 -8.06
CA VAL A 64 -6.33 -13.81 -7.81
C VAL A 64 -5.45 -14.30 -8.96
N ALA A 65 -5.65 -15.53 -9.46
CA ALA A 65 -4.88 -16.06 -10.59
C ALA A 65 -5.11 -15.24 -11.88
N ARG A 66 -6.36 -14.79 -12.12
CA ARG A 66 -6.67 -13.94 -13.28
C ARG A 66 -6.01 -12.56 -13.17
N ASN A 67 -6.08 -11.93 -12.01
CA ASN A 67 -5.45 -10.62 -11.81
C ASN A 67 -3.92 -10.71 -11.92
N THR A 68 -3.29 -11.71 -11.29
CA THR A 68 -1.85 -11.95 -11.42
C THR A 68 -1.47 -12.20 -12.89
N ALA A 69 -2.23 -13.00 -13.63
CA ALA A 69 -1.98 -13.24 -15.04
C ALA A 69 -2.07 -11.94 -15.87
N ILE A 70 -3.05 -11.08 -15.60
CA ILE A 70 -3.18 -9.77 -16.27
C ILE A 70 -1.97 -8.89 -15.97
N PHE A 71 -1.52 -8.80 -14.71
CA PHE A 71 -0.33 -8.02 -14.33
C PHE A 71 0.95 -8.58 -14.96
N SER A 72 1.12 -9.90 -15.02
CA SER A 72 2.26 -10.54 -15.68
C SER A 72 2.28 -10.26 -17.18
N ILE A 73 1.13 -10.32 -17.85
CA ILE A 73 1.00 -10.00 -19.28
C ILE A 73 1.27 -8.52 -19.52
N ALA A 74 0.71 -7.62 -18.70
CA ALA A 74 0.96 -6.18 -18.80
C ALA A 74 2.45 -5.84 -18.58
N THR A 75 3.10 -6.49 -17.62
CA THR A 75 4.54 -6.34 -17.37
C THR A 75 5.37 -6.87 -18.54
N GLY A 76 5.01 -8.04 -19.07
CA GLY A 76 5.65 -8.64 -20.23
C GLY A 76 5.55 -7.74 -21.46
N LEU A 77 4.35 -7.22 -21.75
CA LEU A 77 4.12 -6.26 -22.83
C LEU A 77 4.90 -4.97 -22.63
N SER A 78 4.99 -4.44 -21.41
CA SER A 78 5.79 -3.26 -21.11
C SER A 78 7.28 -3.49 -21.34
N ARG A 79 7.79 -4.69 -21.03
CA ARG A 79 9.19 -5.07 -21.34
C ARG A 79 9.44 -5.22 -22.83
N VAL A 80 8.50 -5.82 -23.56
CA VAL A 80 8.60 -5.95 -25.03
C VAL A 80 8.54 -4.58 -25.70
N ALA A 81 7.68 -3.67 -25.24
CA ALA A 81 7.64 -2.30 -25.72
C ALA A 81 8.92 -1.53 -25.38
N GLY A 82 9.50 -1.76 -24.19
CA GLY A 82 10.80 -1.23 -23.78
C GLY A 82 11.93 -1.73 -24.67
N LEU A 83 11.96 -3.03 -24.96
CA LEU A 83 12.91 -3.65 -25.90
C LEU A 83 12.72 -3.12 -27.32
N ALA A 84 11.48 -2.96 -27.79
CA ALA A 84 11.20 -2.38 -29.10
C ALA A 84 11.71 -0.94 -29.17
N ARG A 85 11.52 -0.14 -28.12
CA ARG A 85 12.09 1.20 -28.00
C ARG A 85 13.62 1.16 -28.03
N GLU A 86 14.25 0.21 -27.34
CA GLU A 86 15.71 0.03 -27.34
C GLU A 86 16.24 -0.37 -28.72
N ILE A 87 15.58 -1.30 -29.40
CA ILE A 87 15.92 -1.76 -30.76
C ILE A 87 15.72 -0.63 -31.77
N LEU A 88 14.61 0.11 -31.67
CA LEU A 88 14.36 1.27 -32.52
C LEU A 88 15.41 2.34 -32.29
N ALA A 89 15.71 2.69 -31.04
CA ALA A 89 16.79 3.62 -30.71
C ALA A 89 18.14 3.12 -31.26
N ALA A 90 18.49 1.85 -31.07
CA ALA A 90 19.72 1.26 -31.61
C ALA A 90 19.75 1.28 -33.16
N SER A 91 18.61 1.07 -33.82
CA SER A 91 18.50 1.10 -35.28
C SER A 91 18.57 2.51 -35.88
N TYR A 92 18.03 3.51 -35.19
CA TYR A 92 18.09 4.91 -35.63
C TYR A 92 19.44 5.56 -35.31
N PHE A 93 20.13 5.12 -34.26
CA PHE A 93 21.33 5.79 -33.74
C PHE A 93 22.66 4.99 -33.89
N GLY A 94 22.64 3.70 -34.26
CA GLY A 94 23.84 2.92 -34.60
C GLY A 94 24.54 2.18 -33.44
N THR A 95 25.30 1.12 -33.77
CA THR A 95 25.64 -0.01 -32.87
C THR A 95 26.88 0.14 -31.96
N SER A 96 27.35 1.34 -31.61
CA SER A 96 28.38 1.45 -30.54
C SER A 96 28.29 2.70 -29.67
N GLY A 97 28.00 3.88 -30.24
CA GLY A 97 27.83 5.12 -29.47
C GLY A 97 26.43 5.28 -28.88
N ALA A 98 25.38 4.86 -29.58
CA ALA A 98 24.01 5.12 -29.11
C ALA A 98 23.60 4.28 -27.91
N ALA A 99 24.05 3.02 -27.86
CA ALA A 99 23.77 2.12 -26.75
C ALA A 99 24.40 2.65 -25.44
N SER A 100 25.64 3.14 -25.50
CA SER A 100 26.31 3.78 -24.37
C SER A 100 25.63 5.11 -23.98
N ALA A 101 25.24 5.96 -24.95
CA ALA A 101 24.48 7.18 -24.66
C ALA A 101 23.15 6.89 -23.96
N PHE A 102 22.41 5.88 -24.42
CA PHE A 102 21.15 5.47 -23.81
C PHE A 102 21.34 4.95 -22.39
N THR A 103 22.34 4.10 -22.15
CA THR A 103 22.66 3.61 -20.80
C THR A 103 22.98 4.75 -19.85
N ILE A 104 23.80 5.72 -20.29
CA ILE A 104 24.14 6.92 -19.51
C ILE A 104 22.89 7.75 -19.25
N ALA A 105 22.06 7.96 -20.27
CA ALA A 105 20.84 8.75 -20.16
C ALA A 105 19.80 8.13 -19.20
N PHE A 106 19.75 6.80 -19.10
CA PHE A 106 18.86 6.06 -18.19
C PHE A 106 19.35 5.96 -16.76
N GLN A 107 20.64 6.19 -16.51
CA GLN A 107 21.19 6.03 -15.17
C GLN A 107 20.57 7.03 -14.18
N LEU A 108 20.43 8.28 -14.60
CA LEU A 108 19.87 9.33 -13.76
C LEU A 108 18.42 9.11 -13.34
N PRO A 109 17.48 8.82 -14.28
CA PRO A 109 16.11 8.45 -13.92
C PRO A 109 16.06 7.26 -12.96
N ASN A 110 16.92 6.26 -13.14
CA ASN A 110 16.99 5.09 -12.26
C ASN A 110 17.51 5.42 -10.86
N LEU A 111 18.46 6.34 -10.73
CA LEU A 111 18.92 6.83 -9.42
C LEU A 111 17.79 7.54 -8.68
N VAL A 112 17.08 8.45 -9.35
CA VAL A 112 15.94 9.14 -8.72
C VAL A 112 14.83 8.16 -8.35
N ARG A 113 14.56 7.16 -9.20
CA ARG A 113 13.64 6.06 -8.89
C ARG A 113 14.05 5.33 -7.60
N GLY A 114 15.31 4.94 -7.46
CA GLY A 114 15.79 4.26 -6.26
C GLY A 114 15.65 5.12 -5.01
N LEU A 115 15.93 6.42 -5.10
CA LEU A 115 15.83 7.34 -3.96
C LEU A 115 14.38 7.58 -3.52
N PHE A 116 13.47 7.81 -4.48
CA PHE A 116 12.08 8.15 -4.17
C PHE A 116 11.20 6.93 -3.93
N ALA A 117 11.29 5.89 -4.78
CA ALA A 117 10.42 4.73 -4.70
C ALA A 117 10.88 3.73 -3.63
N ASP A 118 12.18 3.45 -3.54
CA ASP A 118 12.68 2.39 -2.65
C ASP A 118 13.02 2.92 -1.24
N ALA A 119 13.53 4.15 -1.10
CA ALA A 119 14.09 4.63 0.19
C ALA A 119 13.18 5.58 0.99
N ALA A 120 12.54 6.57 0.36
CA ALA A 120 11.92 7.66 1.10
C ALA A 120 10.40 7.51 1.28
N LEU A 121 9.68 7.15 0.22
CA LEU A 121 8.21 7.14 0.28
C LEU A 121 7.71 5.94 1.08
N SER A 122 8.13 4.71 0.77
CA SER A 122 7.61 3.53 1.47
C SER A 122 7.96 3.46 2.95
N ALA A 123 9.15 3.90 3.36
CA ALA A 123 9.58 3.82 4.77
C ALA A 123 8.82 4.80 5.70
N ALA A 124 8.46 5.99 5.19
CA ALA A 124 7.82 7.04 6.01
C ALA A 124 6.31 7.17 5.77
N PHE A 125 5.83 6.95 4.54
CA PHE A 125 4.42 7.11 4.19
C PHE A 125 3.55 5.94 4.64
N VAL A 126 4.03 4.71 4.44
CA VAL A 126 3.25 3.49 4.74
C VAL A 126 2.78 3.41 6.20
N PRO A 127 3.64 3.61 7.23
CA PRO A 127 3.19 3.54 8.62
C PRO A 127 2.19 4.66 8.97
N VAL A 128 2.42 5.88 8.49
CA VAL A 128 1.52 7.02 8.76
C VAL A 128 0.16 6.81 8.09
N PHE A 129 0.14 6.36 6.84
CA PHE A 129 -1.10 6.08 6.12
C PHE A 129 -1.87 4.91 6.75
N ALA A 130 -1.16 3.90 7.24
CA ALA A 130 -1.76 2.79 7.99
C ALA A 130 -2.41 3.29 9.29
N GLU A 131 -1.73 4.11 10.09
CA GLU A 131 -2.29 4.65 11.33
C GLU A 131 -3.62 5.40 11.12
N PHE A 132 -3.74 6.21 10.06
CA PHE A 132 -5.00 6.86 9.69
C PHE A 132 -6.10 5.87 9.31
N LEU A 133 -5.74 4.74 8.70
CA LEU A 133 -6.68 3.70 8.32
C LEU A 133 -7.18 2.92 9.54
N GLU A 134 -6.32 2.63 10.52
CA GLU A 134 -6.67 2.00 11.81
C GLU A 134 -7.67 2.82 12.59
N GLN A 135 -7.44 4.13 12.67
CA GLN A 135 -8.32 5.07 13.36
C GLN A 135 -9.66 5.27 12.63
N LYS A 136 -9.93 4.52 11.54
CA LYS A 136 -11.10 4.64 10.65
C LYS A 136 -11.26 6.04 10.04
N LYS A 137 -10.18 6.84 9.99
CA LYS A 137 -10.18 8.21 9.47
C LYS A 137 -9.91 8.25 7.97
N ARG A 138 -10.77 7.56 7.20
CA ARG A 138 -10.62 7.42 5.73
C ARG A 138 -10.49 8.77 5.01
N ARG A 139 -11.20 9.81 5.47
CA ARG A 139 -11.14 11.15 4.88
C ARG A 139 -9.76 11.79 5.05
N GLU A 140 -9.15 11.63 6.22
CA GLU A 140 -7.81 12.16 6.51
C GLU A 140 -6.73 11.40 5.73
N ALA A 141 -6.86 10.08 5.61
CA ALA A 141 -5.98 9.27 4.75
C ALA A 141 -6.03 9.74 3.28
N ILE A 142 -7.23 9.97 2.72
CA ILE A 142 -7.39 10.48 1.36
C ILE A 142 -6.77 11.88 1.20
N LEU A 143 -6.94 12.77 2.20
CA LEU A 143 -6.32 14.09 2.20
C LEU A 143 -4.79 13.99 2.23
N LEU A 144 -4.22 13.09 3.02
CA LEU A 144 -2.78 12.84 3.07
C LEU A 144 -2.26 12.37 1.70
N ALA A 145 -2.88 11.35 1.10
CA ALA A 145 -2.51 10.85 -0.21
C ALA A 145 -2.62 11.93 -1.30
N SER A 146 -3.69 12.72 -1.29
CA SER A 146 -3.89 13.81 -2.25
C SER A 146 -2.85 14.92 -2.08
N THR A 147 -2.51 15.25 -0.83
CA THR A 147 -1.48 16.24 -0.52
C THR A 147 -0.11 15.78 -1.02
N LEU A 148 0.25 14.52 -0.74
CA LEU A 148 1.51 13.95 -1.23
C LEU A 148 1.55 13.83 -2.74
N PHE A 149 0.43 13.50 -3.39
CA PHE A 149 0.34 13.49 -4.85
C PHE A 149 0.73 14.86 -5.44
N TRP A 150 0.15 15.94 -4.92
CA TRP A 150 0.47 17.30 -5.39
C TRP A 150 1.91 17.71 -5.06
N ILE A 151 2.41 17.37 -3.87
CA ILE A 151 3.81 17.64 -3.50
C ILE A 151 4.77 16.91 -4.44
N ILE A 152 4.55 15.62 -4.69
CA ILE A 152 5.37 14.81 -5.60
C ILE A 152 5.31 15.41 -7.02
N LEU A 153 4.10 15.72 -7.51
CA LEU A 153 3.92 16.30 -8.84
C LEU A 153 4.68 17.63 -8.99
N LEU A 154 4.57 18.53 -8.01
CA LEU A 154 5.25 19.81 -8.02
C LEU A 154 6.76 19.67 -7.88
N VAL A 155 7.24 18.93 -6.88
CA VAL A 155 8.67 18.79 -6.59
C VAL A 155 9.39 18.07 -7.72
N LEU A 156 8.89 16.90 -8.15
CA LEU A 156 9.51 16.16 -9.23
C LEU A 156 9.30 16.86 -10.58
N GLY A 157 8.18 17.56 -10.78
CA GLY A 157 7.94 18.36 -11.98
C GLY A 157 8.94 19.51 -12.12
N ILE A 158 9.15 20.28 -11.04
CA ILE A 158 10.16 21.36 -11.00
C ILE A 158 11.55 20.77 -11.16
N LEU A 159 11.89 19.70 -10.44
CA LEU A 159 13.17 19.03 -10.56
C LEU A 159 13.42 18.55 -12.00
N SER A 160 12.40 18.00 -12.66
CA SER A 160 12.49 17.58 -14.05
C SER A 160 12.69 18.75 -14.99
N ALA A 161 11.99 19.86 -14.79
CA ALA A 161 12.18 21.06 -15.61
C ALA A 161 13.59 21.64 -15.46
N ILE A 162 14.09 21.76 -14.23
CA ILE A 162 15.46 22.21 -13.94
C ILE A 162 16.47 21.28 -14.60
N PHE A 163 16.26 19.96 -14.48
CA PHE A 163 17.15 18.99 -15.07
C PHE A 163 17.20 19.09 -16.60
N ILE A 164 16.05 19.22 -17.27
CA ILE A 164 16.00 19.34 -18.74
C ILE A 164 16.83 20.54 -19.22
N LEU A 165 16.73 21.68 -18.51
CA LEU A 165 17.51 22.88 -18.82
C LEU A 165 19.01 22.69 -18.50
N ALA A 166 19.33 21.99 -17.43
CA ALA A 166 20.70 21.74 -16.99
C ALA A 166 21.36 20.51 -17.65
N ALA A 167 20.62 19.71 -18.43
CA ALA A 167 21.07 18.42 -18.98
C ALA A 167 22.35 18.55 -19.81
N GLY A 168 22.49 19.65 -20.57
CA GLY A 168 23.67 19.95 -21.37
C GLY A 168 24.96 20.12 -20.56
N VAL A 169 24.86 20.44 -19.27
CA VAL A 169 26.02 20.58 -18.35
C VAL A 169 26.18 19.33 -17.49
N ILE A 170 25.08 18.70 -17.09
CA ILE A 170 25.10 17.55 -16.18
C ILE A 170 25.59 16.29 -16.90
N ILE A 171 25.02 15.96 -18.07
CA ILE A 171 25.32 14.70 -18.78
C ILE A 171 26.78 14.53 -19.18
N PRO A 172 27.51 15.56 -19.65
CA PRO A 172 28.95 15.44 -19.91
C PRO A 172 29.78 14.96 -18.72
N LEU A 173 29.35 15.24 -17.49
CA LEU A 173 30.06 14.82 -16.27
C LEU A 173 29.95 13.30 -16.00
N PHE A 174 28.95 12.64 -16.59
CA PHE A 174 28.74 11.20 -16.47
C PHE A 174 29.39 10.41 -17.62
N ILE A 175 29.99 11.10 -18.60
CA ILE A 175 30.69 10.47 -19.72
C ILE A 175 32.18 10.36 -19.37
N PRO A 176 32.73 9.15 -19.27
CA PRO A 176 34.17 8.95 -19.10
C PRO A 176 34.97 9.63 -20.21
N GLY A 177 36.08 10.30 -19.86
CA GLY A 177 36.84 11.14 -20.79
C GLY A 177 37.43 10.40 -22.00
N ASP A 178 37.58 9.09 -21.92
CA ASP A 178 38.00 8.19 -23.01
C ASP A 178 36.89 7.91 -24.05
N GLN A 179 35.62 8.15 -23.72
CA GLN A 179 34.46 7.98 -24.60
C GLN A 179 33.86 9.30 -25.09
N PHE A 180 34.49 10.42 -24.74
CA PHE A 180 33.98 11.76 -25.00
C PHE A 180 34.03 12.10 -26.49
N THR A 181 32.89 11.98 -27.17
CA THR A 181 32.70 12.47 -28.55
C THR A 181 31.53 13.45 -28.58
N PRO A 182 31.64 14.58 -29.31
CA PRO A 182 30.57 15.59 -29.38
C PRO A 182 29.22 14.99 -29.80
N GLN A 183 29.23 14.04 -30.74
CA GLN A 183 28.02 13.35 -31.21
C GLN A 183 27.37 12.49 -30.12
N LEU A 184 28.17 11.83 -29.26
CA LEU A 184 27.66 11.04 -28.15
C LEU A 184 27.04 11.93 -27.08
N VAL A 185 27.68 13.07 -26.78
CA VAL A 185 27.22 14.02 -25.76
C VAL A 185 25.87 14.61 -26.18
N ASP A 186 25.74 15.12 -27.41
CA ASP A 186 24.50 15.71 -27.90
C ASP A 186 23.35 14.69 -27.89
N LEU A 187 23.64 13.45 -28.27
CA LEU A 187 22.66 12.37 -28.25
C LEU A 187 22.24 12.00 -26.82
N ALA A 188 23.20 11.84 -25.90
CA ALA A 188 22.92 11.52 -24.50
C ALA A 188 22.11 12.64 -23.82
N VAL A 189 22.45 13.91 -24.07
CA VAL A 189 21.71 15.08 -23.56
C VAL A 189 20.25 15.05 -24.06
N GLY A 190 20.04 14.89 -25.37
CA GLY A 190 18.69 14.85 -25.94
C GLY A 190 17.86 13.69 -25.41
N LEU A 191 18.46 12.49 -25.30
CA LEU A 191 17.80 11.32 -24.72
C LEU A 191 17.45 11.55 -23.24
N SER A 192 18.36 12.12 -22.46
CA SER A 192 18.12 12.44 -21.05
C SER A 192 16.98 13.45 -20.86
N GLN A 193 16.91 14.50 -21.69
CA GLN A 193 15.82 15.49 -21.63
C GLN A 193 14.45 14.87 -21.88
N VAL A 194 14.35 13.95 -22.84
CA VAL A 194 13.09 13.24 -23.13
C VAL A 194 12.75 12.22 -22.05
N LEU A 195 13.75 11.61 -21.43
CA LEU A 195 13.58 10.57 -20.43
C LEU A 195 13.22 11.09 -19.06
N PHE A 196 13.83 12.20 -18.64
CA PHE A 196 13.71 12.67 -17.26
C PHE A 196 12.28 12.96 -16.78
N PRO A 197 11.34 13.45 -17.62
CA PRO A 197 9.93 13.57 -17.25
C PRO A 197 9.30 12.30 -16.69
N ILE A 198 9.80 11.11 -17.07
CA ILE A 198 9.31 9.84 -16.56
C ILE A 198 9.45 9.72 -15.03
N VAL A 199 10.40 10.44 -14.43
CA VAL A 199 10.64 10.45 -12.98
C VAL A 199 9.40 10.88 -12.21
N VAL A 200 8.62 11.85 -12.73
CA VAL A 200 7.36 12.29 -12.12
C VAL A 200 6.36 11.12 -12.04
N LEU A 201 6.21 10.39 -13.15
CA LEU A 201 5.34 9.23 -13.22
C LEU A 201 5.80 8.12 -12.27
N LEU A 202 7.12 7.92 -12.15
CA LEU A 202 7.69 6.95 -11.21
C LEU A 202 7.44 7.35 -9.74
N GLY A 203 7.51 8.63 -9.41
CA GLY A 203 7.18 9.12 -8.07
C GLY A 203 5.70 8.90 -7.72
N ILE A 204 4.80 9.20 -8.66
CA ILE A 204 3.36 8.93 -8.51
C ILE A 204 3.12 7.42 -8.37
N ASN A 205 3.77 6.60 -9.20
CA ASN A 205 3.68 5.14 -9.10
C ASN A 205 4.14 4.65 -7.72
N GLY A 206 5.24 5.19 -7.18
CA GLY A 206 5.71 4.89 -5.82
C GLY A 206 4.67 5.23 -4.75
N LEU A 207 3.96 6.35 -4.88
CA LEU A 207 2.85 6.72 -3.99
C LEU A 207 1.70 5.70 -4.07
N LEU A 208 1.30 5.31 -5.27
CA LEU A 208 0.23 4.32 -5.48
C LEU A 208 0.60 2.95 -4.89
N VAL A 209 1.85 2.49 -5.13
CA VAL A 209 2.37 1.25 -4.55
C VAL A 209 2.41 1.35 -3.02
N GLY A 210 2.84 2.49 -2.46
CA GLY A 210 2.81 2.74 -1.02
C GLY A 210 1.40 2.65 -0.43
N ILE A 211 0.40 3.19 -1.12
CA ILE A 211 -1.02 3.10 -0.73
C ILE A 211 -1.49 1.63 -0.74
N VAL A 212 -1.19 0.89 -1.81
CA VAL A 212 -1.56 -0.54 -1.90
C VAL A 212 -0.87 -1.36 -0.80
N ASN A 213 0.42 -1.13 -0.57
CA ASN A 213 1.19 -1.85 0.45
C ASN A 213 0.69 -1.55 1.87
N SER A 214 0.24 -0.33 2.15
CA SER A 214 -0.35 0.00 3.45
C SER A 214 -1.67 -0.73 3.69
N TYR A 215 -2.47 -1.03 2.66
CA TYR A 215 -3.64 -1.93 2.81
C TYR A 215 -3.25 -3.37 3.16
N HIS A 216 -2.10 -3.86 2.68
CA HIS A 216 -1.61 -5.22 2.94
C HIS A 216 -0.89 -5.36 4.29
N HIS A 217 -0.36 -4.28 4.85
CA HIS A 217 0.26 -4.32 6.19
C HIS A 217 -0.78 -4.61 7.29
N PHE A 218 -2.07 -4.40 7.03
CA PHE A 218 -3.18 -4.83 7.89
C PHE A 218 -3.41 -6.34 7.96
N THR A 219 -2.78 -7.12 7.08
CA THR A 219 -2.91 -8.59 7.09
C THR A 219 -1.90 -9.29 7.98
N ILE A 220 -0.95 -8.56 8.59
CA ILE A 220 -0.07 -9.11 9.63
C ILE A 220 -0.29 -8.35 10.94
N PRO A 221 -1.45 -8.53 11.62
CA PRO A 221 -1.50 -8.38 13.05
C PRO A 221 -0.96 -9.66 13.71
N ALA A 222 -0.25 -9.46 14.82
CA ALA A 222 0.26 -10.46 15.77
C ALA A 222 1.63 -11.10 15.42
N LEU A 223 2.70 -10.51 15.97
CA LEU A 223 3.32 -11.02 17.19
C LEU A 223 3.64 -9.87 18.15
#